data_AF-A0A7S6MAQ3-F1
#
_entry.id   AF-A0A7S6MAQ3-F1
#
_cell.length_a   1.000
_cell.length_b   1.000
_cell.length_c   1.000
_cell.angle_alpha   90.00
_cell.angle_beta   90.00
_cell.angle_gamma   90.00
#
_symmetry.space_group_name_H-M   'P 1'
#
loop_
_entity.id
_entity.type
_entity.pdbx_description
1 polymer ?
#
loop_
_entity_poly.entity_id
_entity_poly.type
_entity_poly.pdbx_seq_one_letter_code
_entity_poly.pdbx_strand_id
1 'polypeptide(L)'
;MVRFPVGCDVMILVASTGRSLRWVVAGCVAAIVLASCGDDGSRTSSIDSKSPTTNFVDVHTTKIITAEQVMRDRERLKQREKEREMLLAQQKAADQAARRGGTPGIPAGTPGTPGTPGTPGPGDATTTSRNPVASPGGSGGGGGTGAGAAPRDPTVASGAGGGSGGSAAPGPMTPRPVDPVAGGGSGGSSATGASAGEPETVWTVVLATTTGDGHAQQALAVANNIRAAAPQVGDLWLHGSERGSMVLSGRFGSVDDPAAQAHLRFIKEMRVEDRTPFVAARLAPVRLGQSNAAHPHDLRTLRRQFPKVDPLYTLDVAVWIAEENDASWRDCRRRAEAYAAQLRAQGYEAYFYHDETQRITSVTVGKFDRTAVNPVSHLYTPDVRKLMAQFPQRLVNGEPMIDPKSRVTQQPAMVRVPVKLD
;
A
#
# COMPACT_ATOMS: atom_id res chain seq x y z
N MET A 1 -20.62 16.44 16.73
CA MET A 1 -21.76 16.72 15.83
C MET A 1 -21.86 18.24 15.71
N VAL A 2 -21.35 18.82 14.62
CA VAL A 2 -21.37 20.27 14.39
C VAL A 2 -22.64 20.58 13.60
N ARG A 3 -23.54 21.40 14.14
CA ARG A 3 -24.73 21.90 13.43
C ARG A 3 -24.34 23.20 12.73
N PHE A 4 -24.57 23.29 11.43
CA PHE A 4 -24.46 24.54 10.68
C PHE A 4 -25.77 25.32 10.81
N PRO A 5 -25.73 26.65 11.01
CA PRO A 5 -26.92 27.48 10.91
C PRO A 5 -27.45 27.48 9.48
N VAL A 6 -28.79 27.49 9.36
CA VAL A 6 -29.51 27.48 8.09
C VAL A 6 -29.26 28.80 7.35
N GLY A 7 -28.66 28.75 6.16
CA GLY A 7 -28.49 29.93 5.28
C GLY A 7 -27.07 30.27 4.83
N CYS A 8 -26.06 29.41 5.01
CA CYS A 8 -24.72 29.63 4.48
C CYS A 8 -24.38 28.61 3.38
N ASP A 9 -24.28 29.07 2.13
CA ASP A 9 -23.70 28.28 1.05
C ASP A 9 -22.17 28.39 1.11
N VAL A 10 -21.50 27.25 1.29
CA VAL A 10 -20.03 27.16 1.29
C VAL A 10 -19.61 26.55 -0.03
N MET A 11 -18.94 27.34 -0.87
CA MET A 11 -18.37 26.90 -2.14
C MET A 11 -16.87 26.65 -1.97
N ILE A 12 -16.41 25.41 -2.20
CA ILE A 12 -14.99 25.04 -2.18
C ILE A 12 -14.56 24.76 -3.62
N LEU A 13 -13.71 25.62 -4.18
CA LEU A 13 -13.12 25.42 -5.51
C LEU A 13 -11.73 24.79 -5.36
N VAL A 14 -11.56 23.57 -5.85
CA VAL A 14 -10.24 22.92 -5.94
C VAL A 14 -9.75 23.08 -7.39
N ALA A 15 -8.89 24.07 -7.62
CA ALA A 15 -8.28 24.29 -8.92
C ALA A 15 -7.07 23.35 -9.07
N SER A 16 -7.25 22.15 -9.61
CA SER A 16 -6.13 21.33 -10.10
C SER A 16 -6.22 20.95 -11.58
N THR A 17 -7.20 21.46 -12.33
CA THR A 17 -7.33 21.16 -13.75
C THR A 17 -7.74 22.42 -14.51
N GLY A 18 -6.81 23.01 -15.25
CA GLY A 18 -6.98 24.26 -15.99
C GLY A 18 -8.03 24.18 -17.11
N ARG A 19 -9.32 24.20 -16.76
CA ARG A 19 -10.43 24.41 -17.69
C ARG A 19 -11.31 25.57 -17.24
N SER A 20 -11.55 26.47 -18.18
CA SER A 20 -12.51 27.57 -18.08
C SER A 20 -13.93 27.00 -18.05
N LEU A 21 -14.70 27.33 -17.01
CA LEU A 21 -16.15 27.16 -16.99
C LEU A 21 -16.80 28.55 -16.96
N ARG A 22 -17.66 28.83 -17.94
CA ARG A 22 -18.55 29.99 -17.95
C ARG A 22 -19.73 29.71 -17.01
N TRP A 23 -20.07 30.65 -16.15
CA TRP A 23 -21.26 30.58 -15.30
C TRP A 23 -22.15 31.81 -15.49
N VAL A 24 -23.47 31.57 -15.51
CA VAL A 24 -24.52 32.59 -15.41
C VAL A 24 -24.84 32.80 -13.94
N VAL A 25 -24.80 34.04 -13.47
CA VAL A 25 -25.05 34.42 -12.08
C VAL A 25 -26.49 34.88 -11.91
N ALA A 26 -27.18 34.34 -10.90
CA ALA A 26 -28.37 34.96 -10.32
C ALA A 26 -28.31 34.89 -8.78
N GLY A 27 -28.13 36.05 -8.15
CA GLY A 27 -28.49 36.30 -6.74
C GLY A 27 -27.44 36.05 -5.65
N CYS A 28 -26.89 37.16 -5.14
CA CYS A 28 -26.27 37.41 -3.82
C CYS A 28 -24.96 36.68 -3.39
N VAL A 29 -23.87 37.45 -3.49
CA VAL A 29 -22.58 37.45 -2.76
C VAL A 29 -22.01 36.09 -2.33
N ALA A 30 -21.19 35.51 -3.21
CA ALA A 30 -20.25 34.43 -2.86
C ALA A 30 -18.83 34.98 -2.74
N ALA A 31 -18.12 34.65 -1.66
CA ALA A 31 -16.68 34.85 -1.56
C ALA A 31 -15.96 33.70 -2.29
N ILE A 32 -15.11 34.02 -3.26
CA ILE A 32 -14.35 33.05 -4.05
C ILE A 32 -12.96 32.92 -3.41
N VAL A 33 -12.59 31.72 -2.96
CA VAL A 33 -11.23 31.40 -2.55
C VAL A 33 -10.53 30.68 -3.70
N LEU A 34 -9.57 31.35 -4.33
CA LEU A 34 -8.67 30.74 -5.31
C LEU A 34 -7.38 30.33 -4.59
N ALA A 35 -7.11 29.03 -4.55
CA ALA A 35 -5.80 28.51 -4.15
C ALA A 35 -5.06 28.06 -5.41
N SER A 36 -3.86 28.62 -5.63
CA SER A 36 -2.93 28.16 -6.66
C SER A 36 -1.76 27.44 -5.98
N CYS A 37 -1.33 26.32 -6.55
CA CYS A 37 -0.09 25.66 -6.17
C CYS A 37 0.99 26.07 -7.17
N GLY A 38 2.06 26.72 -6.69
CA GLY A 38 3.28 26.92 -7.47
C GLY A 38 4.11 25.64 -7.53
N ASP A 39 4.92 25.50 -8.58
CA ASP A 39 5.77 24.32 -8.84
C ASP A 39 6.83 24.05 -7.76
N ASP A 40 7.05 24.99 -6.84
CA ASP A 40 7.96 24.89 -5.70
C ASP A 40 7.30 24.34 -4.41
N GLY A 41 6.01 23.98 -4.48
CA GLY A 41 5.25 23.53 -3.32
C GLY A 41 4.84 24.66 -2.38
N SER A 42 5.09 25.93 -2.72
CA SER A 42 4.57 27.06 -1.97
C SER A 42 3.08 27.27 -2.31
N ARG A 43 2.24 27.32 -1.27
CA ARG A 43 0.82 27.65 -1.40
C ARG A 43 0.64 29.13 -1.10
N THR A 44 0.29 29.92 -2.11
CA THR A 44 -0.15 31.30 -1.91
C THR A 44 -1.63 31.40 -2.27
N SER A 45 -2.44 31.77 -1.28
CA SER A 45 -3.81 32.22 -1.49
C SER A 45 -3.81 33.74 -1.38
N SER A 46 -4.20 34.45 -2.44
CA SER A 46 -4.54 35.86 -2.35
C SER A 46 -6.06 35.98 -2.31
N ILE A 47 -6.59 36.55 -1.24
CA ILE A 47 -8.00 36.91 -1.12
C ILE A 47 -8.02 38.37 -0.65
N ASP A 48 -8.51 39.26 -1.51
CA ASP A 48 -8.88 40.61 -1.11
C ASP A 48 -10.33 40.56 -0.60
N SER A 49 -10.50 40.29 0.70
CA SER A 49 -11.81 40.41 1.34
C SER A 49 -11.70 41.31 2.57
N LYS A 50 -12.29 42.50 2.49
CA LYS A 50 -12.41 43.47 3.59
C LYS A 50 -13.41 43.06 4.69
N SER A 51 -13.87 41.81 4.72
CA SER A 51 -14.89 41.36 5.69
C SER A 51 -14.26 40.56 6.83
N PRO A 52 -14.42 40.98 8.11
CA PRO A 52 -13.78 40.34 9.27
C PRO A 52 -14.43 39.01 9.72
N THR A 53 -15.40 38.46 8.99
CA THR A 53 -16.21 37.30 9.43
C THR A 53 -16.01 36.02 8.62
N THR A 54 -14.92 35.89 7.87
CA THR A 54 -14.65 34.67 7.07
C THR A 54 -14.13 33.53 7.95
N ASN A 55 -14.90 32.43 7.99
CA ASN A 55 -14.51 31.17 8.63
C ASN A 55 -13.84 30.24 7.62
N PHE A 56 -12.72 29.63 7.99
CA PHE A 56 -11.99 28.67 7.17
C PHE A 56 -12.23 27.26 7.69
N VAL A 57 -12.22 26.24 6.83
CA VAL A 57 -12.30 24.84 7.25
C VAL A 57 -10.97 24.18 6.93
N ASP A 58 -10.33 23.62 7.96
CA ASP A 58 -9.13 22.81 7.78
C ASP A 58 -9.53 21.45 7.20
N VAL A 59 -9.05 21.18 5.99
CA VAL A 59 -9.36 19.99 5.19
C VAL A 59 -8.87 18.70 5.87
N HIS A 60 -7.84 18.78 6.73
CA HIS A 60 -7.28 17.61 7.39
C HIS A 60 -7.93 17.32 8.74
N THR A 61 -8.36 18.35 9.46
CA THR A 61 -8.92 18.20 10.81
C THR A 61 -10.43 18.39 10.87
N THR A 62 -11.07 18.82 9.78
CA THR A 62 -12.48 19.22 9.69
C THR A 62 -12.89 20.31 10.69
N LYS A 63 -11.92 21.00 11.31
CA LYS A 63 -12.18 22.08 12.26
C LYS A 63 -12.37 23.40 11.53
N ILE A 64 -13.32 24.20 12.01
CA ILE A 64 -13.48 25.59 11.59
C ILE A 64 -12.38 26.40 12.27
N ILE A 65 -11.53 27.04 11.48
CA ILE A 65 -10.45 27.91 11.91
C ILE A 65 -10.82 29.35 11.56
N THR A 66 -10.70 30.28 12.52
CA THR A 66 -10.97 31.69 12.28
C THR A 66 -9.83 32.35 11.52
N ALA A 67 -10.10 33.43 10.77
CA ALA A 67 -9.08 34.23 10.09
C ALA A 67 -7.94 34.65 11.02
N GLU A 68 -8.28 35.01 12.26
CA GLU A 68 -7.33 35.40 13.30
C GLU A 68 -6.38 34.27 13.69
N GLN A 69 -6.89 33.03 13.76
CA GLN A 69 -6.08 31.86 14.08
C GLN A 69 -5.11 31.52 12.94
N VAL A 70 -5.55 31.65 11.68
CA VAL A 70 -4.68 31.48 10.50
C VAL A 70 -3.54 32.50 10.50
N MET A 71 -3.84 33.75 10.84
CA MET A 71 -2.83 34.82 10.95
C MET A 71 -1.82 34.52 12.08
N ARG A 72 -2.30 34.09 13.26
CA ARG A 72 -1.43 33.68 14.37
C ARG A 72 -0.53 32.50 14.01
N ASP A 73 -1.05 31.49 13.30
CA ASP A 73 -0.25 30.35 12.89
C ASP A 73 0.80 30.73 11.82
N ARG A 74 0.47 31.67 10.93
CA ARG A 74 1.42 32.23 9.95
C ARG A 74 2.55 33.00 10.64
N GLU A 75 2.26 33.79 11.67
CA GLU A 75 3.28 34.50 12.45
C GLU A 75 4.17 33.52 13.22
N ARG A 76 3.60 32.46 13.80
CA ARG A 76 4.37 31.38 14.46
C ARG A 76 5.32 30.68 13.50
N LEU A 77 4.88 30.40 12.27
CA LEU A 77 5.74 29.81 11.23
C LEU A 77 6.92 30.73 10.88
N LYS A 78 6.66 32.03 10.65
CA LYS A 78 7.72 33.02 10.41
C LYS A 78 8.71 33.09 11.57
N GLN A 79 8.22 32.99 12.80
CA GLN A 79 9.06 33.03 13.99
C GLN A 79 9.95 31.78 14.12
N ARG A 80 9.40 30.59 13.83
CA ARG A 80 10.18 29.33 13.80
C ARG A 80 11.23 29.31 12.68
N GLU A 81 10.92 29.88 11.52
CA GLU A 81 11.90 30.04 10.44
C GLU A 81 13.05 30.97 10.87
N LYS A 82 12.72 32.12 11.47
CA LYS A 82 13.72 33.06 11.99
C LYS A 82 14.58 32.44 13.09
N GLU A 83 14.00 31.65 13.99
CA GLU A 83 14.74 30.88 15.01
C GLU A 83 15.68 29.84 14.37
N ARG A 84 15.21 29.13 13.33
CA ARG A 84 16.03 28.15 12.60
C ARG A 84 17.20 28.82 11.87
N GLU A 85 16.99 29.99 11.28
CA GLU A 85 18.07 30.78 10.66
C GLU A 85 19.09 31.27 11.69
N MET A 86 18.62 31.70 12.87
CA MET A 86 19.50 32.12 13.96
C MET A 86 20.38 30.96 14.45
N LEU A 87 19.81 29.75 14.61
CA LEU A 87 20.57 28.56 15.00
C LEU A 87 21.61 28.15 13.95
N LEU A 88 21.26 28.22 12.66
CA LEU A 88 22.21 27.95 11.57
C LEU A 88 23.33 28.99 11.53
N ALA A 89 23.03 30.26 11.80
CA ALA A 89 24.04 31.30 11.90
C ALA A 89 24.97 31.08 13.11
N GLN A 90 24.42 30.70 14.25
CA GLN A 90 25.19 30.38 15.46
C GLN A 90 26.12 29.18 15.25
N GLN A 91 25.63 28.12 14.58
CA GLN A 91 26.44 26.95 14.25
C GLN A 91 27.59 27.32 13.30
N LYS A 92 27.32 28.12 12.25
CA LYS A 92 28.37 28.61 11.34
C LYS A 92 29.42 29.46 12.07
N ALA A 93 29.00 30.29 13.03
CA ALA A 93 29.93 31.10 13.83
C ALA A 93 30.82 30.22 14.72
N ALA A 94 30.26 29.17 15.34
CA ALA A 94 31.02 28.19 16.12
C ALA A 94 32.06 27.45 15.26
N ASP A 95 31.67 27.00 14.05
CA ASP A 95 32.59 26.34 13.12
C ASP A 95 33.72 27.27 12.65
N GLN A 96 33.43 28.55 12.43
CA GLN A 96 34.46 29.54 12.10
C GLN A 96 35.43 29.81 13.26
N ALA A 97 34.93 29.86 14.50
CA ALA A 97 35.76 30.00 15.69
C ALA A 97 36.68 28.78 15.87
N ALA A 98 36.17 27.57 15.66
CA ALA A 98 36.96 26.33 15.72
C ALA A 98 38.09 26.32 14.66
N ARG A 99 37.83 26.84 13.45
CA ARG A 99 38.86 26.97 12.40
C ARG A 99 39.94 28.01 12.72
N ARG A 100 39.59 29.08 13.46
CA ARG A 100 40.56 30.11 13.87
C ARG A 100 41.41 29.71 15.08
N GLY A 101 40.96 28.73 15.87
CA GLY A 101 41.73 28.14 16.96
C GLY A 101 42.84 27.16 16.53
N GLY A 102 43.21 27.15 15.24
CA GLY A 102 44.32 26.36 14.71
C GLY A 102 45.61 26.64 15.48
N THR A 103 46.13 25.59 16.10
CA THR A 103 47.30 25.50 16.97
C THR A 103 48.45 26.41 16.50
N PRO A 104 49.01 27.27 17.38
CA PRO A 104 50.18 28.08 17.04
C PRO A 104 51.34 27.16 16.64
N GLY A 105 51.91 27.44 15.48
CA GLY A 105 52.92 26.63 14.82
C GLY A 105 54.10 26.32 15.73
N ILE A 106 54.49 25.04 15.74
CA ILE A 106 55.79 24.60 16.24
C ILE A 106 56.85 25.20 15.29
N PRO A 107 57.84 25.96 15.81
CA PRO A 107 58.86 26.58 14.98
C PRO A 107 59.77 25.55 14.30
N ALA A 108 60.28 25.97 13.15
CA ALA A 108 61.05 25.23 12.16
C ALA A 108 62.20 24.37 12.73
N GLY A 109 62.19 23.08 12.37
CA GLY A 109 63.33 22.19 12.46
C GLY A 109 64.21 22.29 11.22
N THR A 110 65.49 22.51 11.48
CA THR A 110 66.68 22.70 10.64
C THR A 110 66.83 21.73 9.45
N PRO A 111 67.37 22.16 8.29
CA PRO A 111 67.70 21.28 7.17
C PRO A 111 69.02 20.53 7.43
N GLY A 112 68.96 19.20 7.52
CA GLY A 112 70.13 18.33 7.68
C GLY A 112 70.19 17.24 6.59
N THR A 113 71.13 17.46 5.66
CA THR A 113 72.09 16.49 5.06
C THR A 113 71.63 15.17 4.41
N PRO A 114 72.06 14.87 3.15
CA PRO A 114 71.78 13.62 2.44
C PRO A 114 72.88 12.55 2.58
N GLY A 115 72.48 11.26 2.51
CA GLY A 115 73.32 10.04 2.51
C GLY A 115 72.94 9.14 3.71
N THR A 116 72.72 7.82 3.62
CA THR A 116 73.29 6.75 2.80
C THR A 116 72.44 5.47 3.06
N PRO A 117 72.41 4.46 2.15
CA PRO A 117 71.52 3.29 2.25
C PRO A 117 72.16 2.04 2.90
N GLY A 118 71.30 1.15 3.41
CA GLY A 118 71.62 -0.19 3.98
C GLY A 118 70.91 -0.35 5.35
N THR A 119 70.39 -1.48 5.81
CA THR A 119 70.38 -2.91 5.42
C THR A 119 69.32 -3.56 6.34
N PRO A 120 68.61 -4.63 5.95
CA PRO A 120 67.57 -5.25 6.78
C PRO A 120 68.14 -6.21 7.82
N GLY A 121 67.49 -6.35 8.98
CA GLY A 121 67.82 -7.38 9.96
C GLY A 121 66.76 -7.60 11.04
N PRO A 122 66.54 -8.84 11.51
CA PRO A 122 65.33 -9.29 12.20
C PRO A 122 65.55 -9.46 13.72
N GLY A 123 64.49 -9.68 14.49
CA GLY A 123 64.65 -10.11 15.88
C GLY A 123 63.38 -10.10 16.71
N ASP A 124 62.91 -11.32 16.98
CA ASP A 124 62.06 -11.78 18.08
C ASP A 124 62.03 -10.92 19.36
N ALA A 125 60.85 -10.84 19.98
CA ALA A 125 60.69 -11.11 21.41
C ALA A 125 59.21 -11.24 21.80
N THR A 126 58.79 -12.50 21.95
CA THR A 126 57.95 -13.05 23.01
C THR A 126 57.64 -12.12 24.19
N THR A 127 56.35 -11.94 24.52
CA THR A 127 55.95 -11.69 25.92
C THR A 127 54.61 -12.36 26.22
N THR A 128 54.74 -13.49 26.91
CA THR A 128 53.69 -14.22 27.63
C THR A 128 53.24 -13.40 28.84
N SER A 129 51.93 -13.26 29.06
CA SER A 129 51.41 -13.03 30.41
C SER A 129 50.11 -13.81 30.63
N ARG A 130 50.20 -14.73 31.60
CA ARG A 130 49.14 -15.62 32.09
C ARG A 130 48.24 -14.85 33.05
N ASN A 131 46.96 -15.22 33.10
CA ASN A 131 46.16 -15.06 34.31
C ASN A 131 45.17 -16.24 34.43
N PRO A 132 45.22 -17.04 35.52
CA PRO A 132 44.21 -18.07 35.81
C PRO A 132 43.36 -17.68 37.02
N VAL A 133 42.04 -17.84 36.97
CA VAL A 133 41.20 -18.00 38.18
C VAL A 133 40.11 -19.03 37.92
N ALA A 134 39.98 -19.91 38.90
CA ALA A 134 39.18 -21.13 38.95
C ALA A 134 37.68 -20.90 39.22
N SER A 135 36.91 -21.96 38.92
CA SER A 135 35.51 -22.23 39.31
C SER A 135 35.33 -22.36 40.85
N PRO A 136 34.08 -22.39 41.37
CA PRO A 136 33.25 -23.62 41.44
C PRO A 136 31.77 -23.35 41.06
N GLY A 137 30.93 -24.29 40.61
CA GLY A 137 30.53 -25.54 41.26
C GLY A 137 29.17 -25.33 41.96
N GLY A 138 28.08 -25.88 41.40
CA GLY A 138 26.73 -25.75 41.97
C GLY A 138 25.77 -26.80 41.40
N SER A 139 25.69 -27.92 42.12
CA SER A 139 24.84 -29.10 41.89
C SER A 139 23.62 -29.07 42.84
N GLY A 140 22.48 -29.59 42.39
CA GLY A 140 21.28 -29.88 43.20
C GLY A 140 20.01 -29.70 42.38
N GLY A 141 19.11 -30.65 42.16
CA GLY A 141 18.90 -31.97 42.76
C GLY A 141 17.58 -32.02 43.54
N GLY A 142 16.58 -32.72 43.00
CA GLY A 142 15.33 -33.13 43.67
C GLY A 142 14.06 -32.46 43.11
N GLY A 143 12.94 -33.14 42.82
CA GLY A 143 12.54 -34.53 43.00
C GLY A 143 11.07 -34.64 43.40
N GLY A 144 10.29 -35.46 42.66
CA GLY A 144 9.00 -36.07 43.07
C GLY A 144 7.73 -35.22 42.89
N THR A 145 6.52 -35.73 42.65
CA THR A 145 5.97 -37.11 42.50
C THR A 145 4.47 -36.96 42.16
N GLY A 146 3.86 -37.97 41.50
CA GLY A 146 2.40 -38.24 41.52
C GLY A 146 1.74 -38.25 40.13
N ALA A 147 1.64 -39.37 39.42
CA ALA A 147 0.72 -40.52 39.59
C ALA A 147 -0.71 -40.27 39.07
N GLY A 148 -1.18 -41.09 38.12
CA GLY A 148 -2.62 -41.26 37.89
C GLY A 148 -3.09 -41.70 36.49
N ALA A 149 -3.15 -43.02 36.29
CA ALA A 149 -4.18 -43.76 35.52
C ALA A 149 -4.26 -43.68 33.97
N ALA A 150 -3.90 -44.81 33.35
CA ALA A 150 -4.57 -45.38 32.17
C ALA A 150 -5.89 -46.09 32.63
N PRO A 151 -6.84 -46.52 31.76
CA PRO A 151 -6.56 -47.59 30.77
C PRO A 151 -7.42 -47.65 29.47
N ARG A 152 -6.94 -48.54 28.56
CA ARG A 152 -7.66 -49.39 27.57
C ARG A 152 -7.66 -49.02 26.06
N ASP A 153 -6.98 -49.91 25.33
CA ASP A 153 -7.20 -50.50 24.00
C ASP A 153 -8.68 -50.73 23.61
N PRO A 154 -9.05 -50.85 22.31
CA PRO A 154 -8.62 -51.99 21.48
C PRO A 154 -8.24 -51.70 20.01
N THR A 155 -7.15 -52.33 19.56
CA THR A 155 -7.08 -53.33 18.47
C THR A 155 -8.10 -53.20 17.32
N VAL A 156 -7.66 -52.99 16.05
CA VAL A 156 -7.71 -53.96 14.93
C VAL A 156 -6.88 -53.51 13.71
N ALA A 157 -6.27 -54.51 13.05
CA ALA A 157 -6.06 -54.68 11.61
C ALA A 157 -4.80 -54.11 10.93
N SER A 158 -3.80 -55.00 10.91
CA SER A 158 -2.78 -55.22 9.89
C SER A 158 -3.27 -55.12 8.45
N GLY A 159 -2.46 -54.47 7.60
CA GLY A 159 -2.51 -54.58 6.14
C GLY A 159 -1.12 -54.35 5.55
N ALA A 160 -0.46 -55.44 5.18
CA ALA A 160 0.88 -55.49 4.63
C ALA A 160 0.90 -55.30 3.10
N GLY A 161 2.00 -54.76 2.59
CA GLY A 161 2.37 -54.68 1.17
C GLY A 161 3.12 -53.36 0.93
N GLY A 162 4.45 -53.30 0.75
CA GLY A 162 5.32 -54.19 -0.01
C GLY A 162 5.53 -53.57 -1.39
N GLY A 163 6.67 -52.92 -1.62
CA GLY A 163 6.95 -52.30 -2.93
C GLY A 163 8.15 -51.36 -2.96
N SER A 164 9.34 -51.94 -2.90
CA SER A 164 10.63 -51.32 -3.21
C SER A 164 10.69 -50.79 -4.65
N GLY A 165 11.41 -49.70 -4.87
CA GLY A 165 12.03 -49.45 -6.19
C GLY A 165 12.34 -47.99 -6.51
N GLY A 166 13.61 -47.70 -6.78
CA GLY A 166 13.97 -46.77 -7.85
C GLY A 166 14.46 -45.39 -7.43
N SER A 167 15.71 -45.35 -6.97
CA SER A 167 16.56 -44.16 -6.99
C SER A 167 16.84 -43.74 -8.43
N ALA A 168 16.54 -42.49 -8.81
CA ALA A 168 17.11 -41.83 -9.98
C ALA A 168 17.11 -40.31 -9.78
N ALA A 169 18.31 -39.74 -9.70
CA ALA A 169 18.55 -38.31 -9.64
C ALA A 169 18.20 -37.62 -10.98
N PRO A 170 17.54 -36.45 -10.98
CA PRO A 170 17.44 -35.62 -12.17
C PRO A 170 18.70 -34.78 -12.34
N GLY A 171 19.41 -34.99 -13.46
CA GLY A 171 20.48 -34.10 -13.89
C GLY A 171 19.96 -32.73 -14.35
N PRO A 172 20.82 -31.70 -14.38
CA PRO A 172 20.42 -30.33 -14.75
C PRO A 172 20.16 -30.22 -16.26
N MET A 173 18.92 -29.90 -16.63
CA MET A 173 18.55 -29.49 -17.99
C MET A 173 18.91 -28.01 -18.21
N THR A 174 19.82 -27.76 -19.15
CA THR A 174 20.01 -26.44 -19.75
C THR A 174 18.92 -26.18 -20.80
N PRO A 175 18.29 -25.00 -20.83
CA PRO A 175 17.33 -24.67 -21.87
C PRO A 175 18.03 -24.34 -23.19
N ARG A 176 17.66 -25.05 -24.25
CA ARG A 176 18.00 -24.73 -25.64
C ARG A 176 17.08 -23.61 -26.16
N PRO A 177 17.56 -22.65 -26.96
CA PRO A 177 16.71 -21.71 -27.69
C PRO A 177 16.00 -22.44 -28.82
N VAL A 178 14.68 -22.24 -28.94
CA VAL A 178 13.88 -22.70 -30.08
C VAL A 178 13.48 -21.50 -30.92
N ASP A 179 13.84 -21.54 -32.20
CA ASP A 179 13.41 -20.58 -33.22
C ASP A 179 11.94 -20.83 -33.61
N PRO A 180 11.18 -19.79 -34.01
CA PRO A 180 9.76 -19.93 -34.33
C PRO A 180 9.56 -20.49 -35.74
N VAL A 181 8.91 -21.66 -35.84
CA VAL A 181 8.35 -22.18 -37.09
C VAL A 181 6.98 -21.56 -37.33
N ALA A 182 6.85 -20.86 -38.45
CA ALA A 182 5.59 -20.42 -39.02
C ALA A 182 4.83 -21.61 -39.62
N GLY A 183 3.53 -21.72 -39.29
CA GLY A 183 2.63 -22.71 -39.90
C GLY A 183 1.18 -22.44 -39.49
N GLY A 184 0.39 -21.89 -40.43
CA GLY A 184 -1.03 -21.65 -40.26
C GLY A 184 -1.88 -22.90 -40.51
N GLY A 185 -3.12 -22.89 -40.00
CA GLY A 185 -4.11 -23.91 -40.32
C GLY A 185 -5.27 -24.03 -39.34
N SER A 186 -6.25 -23.13 -39.49
CA SER A 186 -7.71 -23.27 -39.34
C SER A 186 -8.33 -24.47 -38.58
N GLY A 187 -9.24 -24.15 -37.64
CA GLY A 187 -10.52 -24.87 -37.54
C GLY A 187 -10.92 -25.37 -36.15
N GLY A 188 -11.91 -24.70 -35.54
CA GLY A 188 -12.92 -25.39 -34.73
C GLY A 188 -12.99 -25.05 -33.23
N SER A 189 -14.19 -24.64 -32.82
CA SER A 189 -14.72 -24.60 -31.45
C SER A 189 -14.28 -23.44 -30.57
N SER A 190 -14.91 -22.28 -30.83
CA SER A 190 -15.10 -21.23 -29.83
C SER A 190 -15.97 -21.74 -28.67
N ALA A 191 -15.35 -22.49 -27.77
CA ALA A 191 -15.74 -22.40 -26.37
C ALA A 191 -15.34 -20.98 -25.95
N THR A 192 -16.32 -20.12 -25.74
CA THR A 192 -16.15 -18.79 -25.15
C THR A 192 -15.54 -19.01 -23.76
N GLY A 193 -14.21 -19.08 -23.71
CA GLY A 193 -13.47 -19.03 -22.48
C GLY A 193 -13.93 -17.78 -21.78
N ALA A 194 -14.52 -17.95 -20.59
CA ALA A 194 -14.78 -16.87 -19.67
C ALA A 194 -13.42 -16.26 -19.32
N SER A 195 -12.91 -15.37 -20.18
CA SER A 195 -11.89 -14.41 -19.80
C SER A 195 -12.40 -13.81 -18.52
N ALA A 196 -11.63 -13.95 -17.44
CA ALA A 196 -11.88 -13.30 -16.18
C ALA A 196 -12.08 -11.81 -16.47
N GLY A 197 -13.36 -11.44 -16.63
CA GLY A 197 -13.77 -10.11 -17.05
C GLY A 197 -13.33 -9.14 -15.99
N GLU A 198 -12.68 -8.07 -16.40
CA GLU A 198 -12.20 -7.06 -15.47
C GLU A 198 -13.30 -6.54 -14.55
N PRO A 199 -12.93 -6.02 -13.36
CA PRO A 199 -13.87 -5.31 -12.53
C PRO A 199 -14.38 -4.06 -13.27
N GLU A 200 -15.54 -4.17 -13.91
CA GLU A 200 -16.23 -3.08 -14.57
C GLU A 200 -16.72 -2.11 -13.48
N THR A 201 -16.22 -0.88 -13.46
CA THR A 201 -16.78 0.14 -12.56
C THR A 201 -18.09 0.61 -13.17
N VAL A 202 -19.19 0.23 -12.54
CA VAL A 202 -20.54 0.57 -12.99
C VAL A 202 -21.18 1.51 -11.97
N TRP A 203 -21.76 2.60 -12.46
CA TRP A 203 -22.56 3.48 -11.62
C TRP A 203 -23.92 2.85 -11.38
N THR A 204 -24.40 2.90 -10.14
CA THR A 204 -25.65 2.27 -9.73
C THR A 204 -26.31 3.08 -8.63
N VAL A 205 -27.63 2.95 -8.49
CA VAL A 205 -28.34 3.53 -7.36
C VAL A 205 -28.25 2.59 -6.17
N VAL A 206 -27.68 3.07 -5.06
CA VAL A 206 -27.61 2.35 -3.78
C VAL A 206 -28.90 2.60 -3.02
N LEU A 207 -29.65 1.53 -2.75
CA LEU A 207 -30.92 1.58 -2.01
C LEU A 207 -30.70 1.39 -0.52
N ALA A 208 -29.84 0.44 -0.17
CA ALA A 208 -29.52 0.12 1.21
C ALA A 208 -28.08 -0.37 1.35
N THR A 209 -27.50 -0.18 2.52
CA THR A 209 -26.21 -0.76 2.91
C THR A 209 -26.39 -1.45 4.25
N THR A 210 -25.89 -2.67 4.35
CA THR A 210 -25.90 -3.48 5.57
C THR A 210 -24.46 -3.74 5.95
N THR A 211 -24.17 -3.75 7.25
CA THR A 211 -22.82 -3.93 7.80
C THR A 211 -22.89 -4.92 8.96
N GLY A 212 -21.73 -5.35 9.46
CA GLY A 212 -21.63 -6.29 10.58
C GLY A 212 -21.77 -7.76 10.16
N ASP A 213 -21.77 -8.64 11.16
CA ASP A 213 -21.86 -10.08 10.91
C ASP A 213 -23.19 -10.44 10.26
N GLY A 214 -23.12 -11.27 9.22
CA GLY A 214 -24.30 -11.64 8.45
C GLY A 214 -24.87 -10.53 7.56
N HIS A 215 -24.09 -9.47 7.26
CA HIS A 215 -24.51 -8.40 6.35
C HIS A 215 -25.04 -8.93 5.01
N ALA A 216 -24.48 -10.01 4.47
CA ALA A 216 -24.95 -10.62 3.22
C ALA A 216 -26.38 -11.15 3.32
N GLN A 217 -26.71 -11.88 4.39
CA GLN A 217 -28.05 -12.39 4.66
C GLN A 217 -29.04 -11.24 4.90
N GLN A 218 -28.61 -10.20 5.63
CA GLN A 218 -29.44 -9.01 5.86
C GLN A 218 -29.73 -8.26 4.56
N ALA A 219 -28.73 -8.03 3.70
CA ALA A 219 -28.94 -7.39 2.40
C ALA A 219 -29.89 -8.19 1.51
N LEU A 220 -29.79 -9.52 1.54
CA LEU A 220 -30.71 -10.40 0.83
C LEU A 220 -32.14 -10.27 1.34
N ALA A 221 -32.33 -10.24 2.67
CA ALA A 221 -33.65 -10.02 3.27
C ALA A 221 -34.22 -8.64 2.89
N VAL A 222 -33.41 -7.59 2.93
CA VAL A 222 -33.79 -6.24 2.50
C VAL A 222 -34.18 -6.22 1.02
N ALA A 223 -33.41 -6.86 0.14
CA ALA A 223 -33.72 -6.94 -1.28
C ALA A 223 -35.04 -7.68 -1.56
N ASN A 224 -35.31 -8.77 -0.82
CA ASN A 224 -36.57 -9.51 -0.94
C ASN A 224 -37.77 -8.69 -0.46
N ASN A 225 -37.62 -7.94 0.65
CA ASN A 225 -38.65 -7.03 1.13
C ASN A 225 -38.94 -5.91 0.12
N ILE A 226 -37.90 -5.31 -0.48
CA ILE A 226 -38.06 -4.29 -1.53
C ILE A 226 -38.78 -4.88 -2.74
N ARG A 227 -38.41 -6.10 -3.17
CA ARG A 227 -39.05 -6.76 -4.32
C ARG A 227 -40.53 -7.03 -4.07
N ALA A 228 -40.92 -7.37 -2.84
CA ALA A 228 -42.31 -7.60 -2.46
C ALA A 228 -43.11 -6.29 -2.35
N ALA A 229 -42.53 -5.25 -1.73
CA ALA A 229 -43.23 -3.99 -1.46
C ALA A 229 -43.22 -3.01 -2.65
N ALA A 230 -42.20 -3.07 -3.51
CA ALA A 230 -41.95 -2.11 -4.59
C ALA A 230 -41.43 -2.80 -5.86
N PRO A 231 -42.23 -3.66 -6.52
CA PRO A 231 -41.80 -4.39 -7.73
C PRO A 231 -41.37 -3.46 -8.87
N GLN A 232 -41.87 -2.22 -8.91
CA GLN A 232 -41.50 -1.19 -9.89
C GLN A 232 -40.04 -0.71 -9.82
N VAL A 233 -39.29 -1.04 -8.76
CA VAL A 233 -37.84 -0.72 -8.67
C VAL A 233 -37.03 -1.51 -9.71
N GLY A 234 -37.55 -2.63 -10.20
CA GLY A 234 -36.96 -3.38 -11.31
C GLY A 234 -35.75 -4.23 -10.91
N ASP A 235 -34.68 -4.17 -11.72
CA ASP A 235 -33.48 -5.02 -11.58
C ASP A 235 -32.72 -4.69 -10.28
N LEU A 236 -32.95 -5.52 -9.27
CA LEU A 236 -32.28 -5.48 -7.98
C LEU A 236 -31.18 -6.52 -7.93
N TRP A 237 -29.98 -6.08 -7.58
CA TRP A 237 -28.84 -6.95 -7.40
C TRP A 237 -28.06 -6.60 -6.13
N LEU A 238 -27.31 -7.58 -5.64
CA LEU A 238 -26.53 -7.46 -4.42
C LEU A 238 -25.05 -7.29 -4.77
N HIS A 239 -24.38 -6.38 -4.07
CA HIS A 239 -22.93 -6.29 -4.09
C HIS A 239 -22.39 -6.51 -2.68
N GLY A 240 -21.67 -7.61 -2.51
CA GLY A 240 -20.94 -7.88 -1.28
C GLY A 240 -19.59 -7.21 -1.32
N SER A 241 -19.29 -6.43 -0.29
CA SER A 241 -17.94 -5.99 0.04
C SER A 241 -17.55 -6.56 1.40
N GLU A 242 -16.29 -6.47 1.75
CA GLU A 242 -15.80 -6.88 3.06
C GLU A 242 -16.33 -5.99 4.20
N ARG A 243 -16.72 -4.75 3.90
CA ARG A 243 -17.28 -3.79 4.88
C ARG A 243 -18.79 -3.94 5.06
N GLY A 244 -19.44 -4.73 4.22
CA GLY A 244 -20.89 -4.79 4.17
C GLY A 244 -21.43 -5.14 2.80
N SER A 245 -22.74 -5.36 2.74
CA SER A 245 -23.46 -5.66 1.50
C SER A 245 -24.37 -4.49 1.13
N MET A 246 -24.37 -4.15 -0.16
CA MET A 246 -25.22 -3.12 -0.73
C MET A 246 -26.34 -3.76 -1.55
N VAL A 247 -27.53 -3.18 -1.47
CA VAL A 247 -28.66 -3.48 -2.35
C VAL A 247 -28.72 -2.38 -3.40
N LEU A 248 -28.65 -2.78 -4.67
CA LEU A 248 -28.36 -1.90 -5.78
C LEU A 248 -29.45 -2.02 -6.86
N SER A 249 -29.68 -0.93 -7.60
CA SER A 249 -30.61 -0.88 -8.73
C SER A 249 -30.02 -0.11 -9.91
N GLY A 250 -30.18 -0.69 -11.09
CA GLY A 250 -29.68 -0.14 -12.35
C GLY A 250 -28.17 -0.31 -12.54
N ARG A 251 -27.72 -0.04 -13.76
CA ARG A 251 -26.31 -0.06 -14.17
C ARG A 251 -26.12 1.03 -15.22
N PHE A 252 -25.21 1.96 -14.95
CA PHE A 252 -25.01 3.17 -15.73
C PHE A 252 -23.52 3.40 -15.99
N GLY A 253 -23.21 4.07 -17.10
CA GLY A 253 -21.82 4.31 -17.51
C GLY A 253 -21.13 5.42 -16.69
N SER A 254 -21.89 6.40 -16.20
CA SER A 254 -21.35 7.54 -15.47
C SER A 254 -22.35 8.11 -14.47
N VAL A 255 -21.88 9.01 -13.60
CA VAL A 255 -22.74 9.78 -12.69
C VAL A 255 -23.59 10.82 -13.43
N ASP A 256 -23.09 11.35 -14.54
CA ASP A 256 -23.74 12.39 -15.35
C ASP A 256 -24.71 11.81 -16.40
N ASP A 257 -24.82 10.49 -16.48
CA ASP A 257 -25.75 9.80 -17.37
C ASP A 257 -27.20 10.26 -17.07
N PRO A 258 -27.90 10.88 -18.02
CA PRO A 258 -29.28 11.31 -17.84
C PRO A 258 -30.20 10.18 -17.39
N ALA A 259 -29.94 8.94 -17.84
CA ALA A 259 -30.69 7.76 -17.42
C ALA A 259 -30.45 7.43 -15.94
N ALA A 260 -29.21 7.57 -15.45
CA ALA A 260 -28.87 7.37 -14.03
C ALA A 260 -29.58 8.39 -13.14
N GLN A 261 -29.59 9.65 -13.55
CA GLN A 261 -30.25 10.74 -12.81
C GLN A 261 -31.78 10.60 -12.80
N ALA A 262 -32.37 10.21 -13.95
CA ALA A 262 -33.79 9.92 -14.06
C ALA A 262 -34.17 8.73 -13.16
N HIS A 263 -33.37 7.66 -13.16
CA HIS A 263 -33.61 6.48 -12.32
C HIS A 263 -33.50 6.80 -10.82
N LEU A 264 -32.49 7.58 -10.43
CA LEU A 264 -32.35 8.04 -9.04
C LEU A 264 -33.54 8.89 -8.60
N ARG A 265 -34.01 9.80 -9.45
CA ARG A 265 -35.18 10.64 -9.17
C ARG A 265 -36.45 9.81 -9.02
N PHE A 266 -36.69 8.90 -9.96
CA PHE A 266 -37.79 7.95 -9.92
C PHE A 266 -37.81 7.14 -8.61
N ILE A 267 -36.67 6.59 -8.21
CA ILE A 267 -36.53 5.85 -6.95
C ILE A 267 -36.85 6.73 -5.74
N LYS A 268 -36.36 7.98 -5.70
CA LYS A 268 -36.57 8.89 -4.57
C LYS A 268 -38.03 9.38 -4.43
N GLU A 269 -38.73 9.57 -5.54
CA GLU A 269 -40.12 10.05 -5.57
C GLU A 269 -41.14 8.93 -5.37
N MET A 270 -40.72 7.67 -5.51
CA MET A 270 -41.57 6.49 -5.37
C MET A 270 -42.25 6.42 -3.99
N ARG A 271 -43.57 6.22 -4.01
CA ARG A 271 -44.39 5.99 -2.81
C ARG A 271 -44.82 4.54 -2.71
N VAL A 272 -44.70 3.97 -1.51
CA VAL A 272 -45.15 2.63 -1.14
C VAL A 272 -45.92 2.79 0.16
N GLU A 273 -47.22 2.47 0.17
CA GLU A 273 -48.08 2.62 1.36
C GLU A 273 -47.97 4.02 2.01
N ASP A 274 -48.05 5.07 1.17
CA ASP A 274 -47.91 6.48 1.55
C ASP A 274 -46.56 6.89 2.18
N ARG A 275 -45.53 6.04 2.07
CA ARG A 275 -44.16 6.35 2.51
C ARG A 275 -43.21 6.44 1.33
N THR A 276 -42.13 7.20 1.49
CA THR A 276 -41.00 7.29 0.53
C THR A 276 -39.80 6.50 1.08
N PRO A 277 -39.76 5.16 0.89
CA PRO A 277 -38.75 4.32 1.54
C PRO A 277 -37.30 4.61 1.09
N PHE A 278 -37.11 5.27 -0.07
CA PHE A 278 -35.80 5.44 -0.70
C PHE A 278 -35.30 6.89 -0.73
N VAL A 279 -35.71 7.74 0.22
CA VAL A 279 -35.23 9.14 0.31
C VAL A 279 -33.68 9.20 0.40
N ALA A 280 -33.07 8.22 1.05
CA ALA A 280 -31.62 8.11 1.23
C ALA A 280 -30.88 7.49 0.02
N ALA A 281 -31.59 7.12 -1.05
CA ALA A 281 -30.95 6.55 -2.23
C ALA A 281 -29.94 7.53 -2.87
N ARG A 282 -28.85 6.99 -3.39
CA ARG A 282 -27.78 7.78 -4.03
C ARG A 282 -27.09 6.99 -5.12
N LEU A 283 -26.57 7.70 -6.12
CA LEU A 283 -25.66 7.11 -7.10
C LEU A 283 -24.29 6.87 -6.47
N ALA A 284 -23.74 5.68 -6.69
CA ALA A 284 -22.37 5.36 -6.30
C ALA A 284 -21.72 4.47 -7.38
N PRO A 285 -20.40 4.62 -7.59
CA PRO A 285 -19.65 3.68 -8.42
C PRO A 285 -19.46 2.38 -7.64
N VAL A 286 -19.78 1.25 -8.27
CA VAL A 286 -19.57 -0.09 -7.74
C VAL A 286 -18.72 -0.89 -8.72
N ARG A 287 -17.70 -1.58 -8.21
CA ARG A 287 -16.78 -2.38 -9.03
C ARG A 287 -17.34 -3.80 -9.19
N LEU A 288 -17.93 -4.09 -10.36
CA LEU A 288 -18.46 -5.40 -10.75
C LEU A 288 -17.34 -6.31 -11.21
N GLY A 289 -16.97 -7.36 -10.47
CA GLY A 289 -15.97 -8.33 -10.93
C GLY A 289 -14.77 -8.52 -10.01
N GLN A 290 -14.71 -7.79 -8.89
CA GLN A 290 -14.02 -8.33 -7.71
C GLN A 290 -14.89 -9.45 -7.15
N SER A 291 -14.87 -10.60 -7.82
CA SER A 291 -15.36 -11.84 -7.23
C SER A 291 -14.67 -11.98 -5.88
N ASN A 292 -15.45 -12.16 -4.81
CA ASN A 292 -14.93 -12.45 -3.47
C ASN A 292 -14.00 -13.69 -3.46
N ALA A 293 -14.01 -14.49 -4.53
CA ALA A 293 -12.94 -15.42 -4.86
C ALA A 293 -11.67 -14.66 -5.30
N ALA A 294 -11.04 -13.95 -4.36
CA ALA A 294 -9.75 -13.32 -4.64
C ALA A 294 -8.76 -14.39 -5.12
N HIS A 295 -7.97 -14.05 -6.13
CA HIS A 295 -7.06 -14.96 -6.79
C HIS A 295 -6.16 -15.67 -5.74
N PRO A 296 -5.82 -16.96 -5.91
CA PRO A 296 -5.03 -17.71 -4.93
C PRO A 296 -3.66 -17.08 -4.62
N HIS A 297 -3.12 -16.31 -5.57
CA HIS A 297 -1.83 -15.61 -5.47
C HIS A 297 -1.95 -14.09 -5.28
N ASP A 298 -3.13 -13.59 -4.93
CA ASP A 298 -3.30 -12.20 -4.49
C ASP A 298 -2.78 -12.04 -3.05
N LEU A 299 -2.05 -10.96 -2.75
CA LEU A 299 -1.58 -10.66 -1.38
C LEU A 299 -2.71 -10.59 -0.34
N ARG A 300 -3.93 -10.23 -0.75
CA ARG A 300 -5.12 -10.27 0.13
C ARG A 300 -5.47 -11.70 0.52
N THR A 301 -5.35 -12.66 -0.40
CA THR A 301 -5.51 -14.09 -0.10
C THR A 301 -4.41 -14.58 0.83
N LEU A 302 -3.16 -14.18 0.60
CA LEU A 302 -2.06 -14.47 1.51
C LEU A 302 -2.33 -13.93 2.92
N ARG A 303 -2.81 -12.69 3.04
CA ARG A 303 -3.17 -12.10 4.34
C ARG A 303 -4.25 -12.90 5.07
N ARG A 304 -5.27 -13.39 4.34
CA ARG A 304 -6.33 -14.25 4.89
C ARG A 304 -5.81 -15.60 5.39
N GLN A 305 -4.75 -16.14 4.79
CA GLN A 305 -4.11 -17.38 5.25
C GLN A 305 -3.32 -17.19 6.55
N PHE A 306 -2.81 -15.98 6.82
CA PHE A 306 -1.98 -15.66 7.99
C PHE A 306 -2.56 -14.51 8.82
N PRO A 307 -3.78 -14.64 9.38
CA PRO A 307 -4.44 -13.54 10.08
C PRO A 307 -3.77 -13.16 11.41
N LYS A 308 -3.09 -14.13 12.06
CA LYS A 308 -2.45 -13.95 13.38
C LYS A 308 -1.02 -13.40 13.32
N VAL A 309 -0.42 -13.33 12.14
CA VAL A 309 0.97 -12.88 11.97
C VAL A 309 0.98 -11.38 11.72
N ASP A 310 1.43 -10.58 12.68
CA ASP A 310 1.52 -9.13 12.51
C ASP A 310 2.86 -8.57 13.05
N PRO A 311 3.67 -7.89 12.22
CA PRO A 311 3.56 -7.70 10.78
C PRO A 311 3.84 -8.97 9.95
N LEU A 312 3.14 -9.10 8.82
CA LEU A 312 3.51 -10.01 7.73
C LEU A 312 4.21 -9.17 6.65
N TYR A 313 5.40 -9.59 6.23
CA TYR A 313 6.20 -8.94 5.22
C TYR A 313 6.33 -9.80 3.96
N THR A 314 6.65 -9.14 2.85
CA THR A 314 7.00 -9.75 1.56
C THR A 314 8.05 -8.88 0.87
N LEU A 315 8.85 -9.44 -0.05
CA LEU A 315 9.86 -8.68 -0.79
C LEU A 315 9.25 -8.10 -2.06
N ASP A 316 9.17 -6.77 -2.18
CA ASP A 316 8.65 -6.09 -3.36
C ASP A 316 9.71 -5.99 -4.47
N VAL A 317 9.51 -6.76 -5.53
CA VAL A 317 10.51 -6.95 -6.60
C VAL A 317 10.16 -6.19 -7.88
N ALA A 318 8.89 -5.91 -8.13
CA ALA A 318 8.47 -5.19 -9.32
C ALA A 318 7.16 -4.45 -9.11
N VAL A 319 7.00 -3.31 -9.78
CA VAL A 319 5.79 -2.50 -9.74
C VAL A 319 5.41 -2.06 -11.14
N TRP A 320 4.12 -2.14 -11.47
CA TRP A 320 3.55 -1.56 -12.68
C TRP A 320 2.65 -0.40 -12.30
N ILE A 321 2.91 0.77 -12.88
CA ILE A 321 2.17 1.99 -12.62
C ILE A 321 1.45 2.35 -13.91
N ALA A 322 0.13 2.40 -13.84
CA ALA A 322 -0.68 2.80 -14.98
C ALA A 322 -0.51 4.30 -15.23
N GLU A 323 -0.49 4.65 -16.50
CA GLU A 323 -0.72 6.03 -16.91
C GLU A 323 -2.22 6.38 -16.75
N GLU A 324 -2.56 7.64 -16.98
CA GLU A 324 -3.89 8.19 -16.71
C GLU A 324 -5.02 7.45 -17.46
N ASN A 325 -4.71 6.76 -18.55
CA ASN A 325 -5.68 6.03 -19.38
C ASN A 325 -5.98 4.62 -18.85
N ASP A 326 -7.25 4.24 -18.74
CA ASP A 326 -7.72 2.92 -18.26
C ASP A 326 -7.20 1.71 -19.06
N ALA A 327 -6.96 1.88 -20.36
CA ALA A 327 -6.32 0.83 -21.17
C ALA A 327 -4.95 0.44 -20.62
N SER A 328 -4.20 1.39 -20.05
CA SER A 328 -2.90 1.13 -19.44
C SER A 328 -3.00 0.35 -18.13
N TRP A 329 -4.09 0.50 -17.38
CA TRP A 329 -4.29 -0.21 -16.11
C TRP A 329 -4.53 -1.70 -16.32
N ARG A 330 -5.37 -2.05 -17.31
CA ARG A 330 -5.58 -3.44 -17.74
C ARG A 330 -4.26 -4.13 -18.09
N ASP A 331 -3.45 -3.44 -18.89
CA ASP A 331 -2.16 -3.96 -19.32
C ASP A 331 -1.16 -4.09 -18.14
N CYS A 332 -1.16 -3.15 -17.21
CA CYS A 332 -0.35 -3.24 -15.99
C CYS A 332 -0.70 -4.46 -15.14
N ARG A 333 -2.00 -4.72 -14.92
CA ARG A 333 -2.45 -5.93 -14.18
C ARG A 333 -2.00 -7.20 -14.87
N ARG A 334 -2.29 -7.32 -16.18
CA ARG A 334 -1.91 -8.50 -16.97
C ARG A 334 -0.40 -8.74 -16.92
N ARG A 335 0.42 -7.68 -17.05
CA ARG A 335 1.89 -7.79 -16.99
C ARG A 335 2.39 -8.24 -15.62
N ALA A 336 1.84 -7.67 -14.55
CA ALA A 336 2.20 -8.05 -13.19
C ALA A 336 1.81 -9.50 -12.86
N GLU A 337 0.60 -9.92 -13.23
CA GLU A 337 0.13 -11.30 -13.04
C GLU A 337 0.99 -12.29 -13.84
N ALA A 338 1.31 -11.96 -15.10
CA ALA A 338 2.19 -12.76 -15.94
C ALA A 338 3.60 -12.86 -15.35
N TYR A 339 4.16 -11.75 -14.84
CA TYR A 339 5.47 -11.75 -14.19
C TYR A 339 5.46 -12.58 -12.90
N ALA A 340 4.44 -12.44 -12.06
CA ALA A 340 4.27 -13.27 -10.87
C ALA A 340 4.11 -14.76 -11.23
N ALA A 341 3.43 -15.09 -12.33
CA ALA A 341 3.34 -16.45 -12.84
C ALA A 341 4.69 -16.98 -13.33
N GLN A 342 5.48 -16.16 -14.02
CA GLN A 342 6.84 -16.51 -14.45
C GLN A 342 7.76 -16.80 -13.26
N LEU A 343 7.72 -15.97 -12.21
CA LEU A 343 8.50 -16.21 -10.99
C LEU A 343 8.07 -17.51 -10.30
N ARG A 344 6.77 -17.81 -10.25
CA ARG A 344 6.26 -19.10 -9.74
C ARG A 344 6.75 -20.28 -10.57
N ALA A 345 6.80 -20.15 -11.89
CA ALA A 345 7.35 -21.19 -12.77
C ALA A 345 8.85 -21.44 -12.52
N GLN A 346 9.58 -20.45 -12.00
CA GLN A 346 10.98 -20.57 -11.57
C GLN A 346 11.13 -21.14 -10.13
N GLY A 347 10.02 -21.48 -9.47
CA GLY A 347 10.01 -22.03 -8.11
C GLY A 347 9.94 -20.98 -7.00
N TYR A 348 9.77 -19.70 -7.32
CA TYR A 348 9.59 -18.66 -6.31
C TYR A 348 8.15 -18.59 -5.81
N GLU A 349 7.99 -18.32 -4.52
CA GLU A 349 6.68 -18.03 -3.93
C GLU A 349 6.28 -16.58 -4.23
N ALA A 350 5.75 -16.32 -5.42
CA ALA A 350 5.40 -14.96 -5.87
C ALA A 350 3.90 -14.66 -5.78
N TYR A 351 3.61 -13.40 -5.44
CA TYR A 351 2.28 -12.84 -5.26
C TYR A 351 2.15 -11.51 -5.99
N PHE A 352 0.93 -11.09 -6.27
CA PHE A 352 0.64 -9.76 -6.79
C PHE A 352 -0.38 -9.02 -5.93
N TYR A 353 -0.39 -7.70 -6.03
CA TYR A 353 -1.37 -6.85 -5.38
C TYR A 353 -1.73 -5.67 -6.26
N HIS A 354 -3.04 -5.47 -6.44
CA HIS A 354 -3.57 -4.37 -7.23
C HIS A 354 -4.10 -3.27 -6.29
N ASP A 355 -3.40 -2.14 -6.26
CA ASP A 355 -3.91 -0.90 -5.70
C ASP A 355 -4.65 -0.11 -6.79
N GLU A 356 -5.95 -0.32 -6.86
CA GLU A 356 -6.81 0.38 -7.82
C GLU A 356 -6.98 1.87 -7.50
N THR A 357 -6.70 2.31 -6.27
CA THR A 357 -6.81 3.73 -5.89
C THR A 357 -5.61 4.49 -6.42
N GLN A 358 -4.42 3.91 -6.26
CA GLN A 358 -3.18 4.51 -6.76
C GLN A 358 -2.88 4.14 -8.22
N ARG A 359 -3.65 3.21 -8.81
CA ARG A 359 -3.39 2.62 -10.13
C ARG A 359 -1.99 1.99 -10.21
N ILE A 360 -1.61 1.32 -9.13
CA ILE A 360 -0.32 0.64 -8.97
C ILE A 360 -0.58 -0.85 -8.76
N THR A 361 0.13 -1.70 -9.51
CA THR A 361 0.18 -3.13 -9.24
C THR A 361 1.59 -3.52 -8.81
N SER A 362 1.75 -4.11 -7.64
CA SER A 362 3.03 -4.65 -7.18
C SER A 362 3.09 -6.16 -7.35
N VAL A 363 4.30 -6.67 -7.57
CA VAL A 363 4.65 -8.09 -7.55
C VAL A 363 5.69 -8.29 -6.47
N THR A 364 5.42 -9.25 -5.59
CA THR A 364 6.22 -9.50 -4.40
C THR A 364 6.58 -10.97 -4.30
N VAL A 365 7.67 -11.28 -3.59
CA VAL A 365 8.20 -12.65 -3.45
C VAL A 365 8.43 -12.99 -1.98
N GLY A 366 8.03 -14.20 -1.62
CA GLY A 366 8.15 -14.76 -0.29
C GLY A 366 7.10 -14.21 0.67
N LYS A 367 7.13 -14.75 1.87
CA LYS A 367 6.34 -14.28 3.02
C LYS A 367 7.18 -14.45 4.26
N PHE A 368 7.24 -13.42 5.07
CA PHE A 368 8.09 -13.39 6.25
C PHE A 368 7.35 -12.78 7.42
N ASP A 369 7.56 -13.29 8.63
CA ASP A 369 6.98 -12.71 9.84
C ASP A 369 7.82 -11.54 10.36
N ARG A 370 7.53 -11.09 11.59
CA ARG A 370 8.29 -10.02 12.25
C ARG A 370 9.78 -10.33 12.42
N THR A 371 10.19 -11.60 12.44
CA THR A 371 11.60 -11.99 12.65
C THR A 371 12.47 -11.70 11.44
N ALA A 372 11.87 -11.44 10.26
CA ALA A 372 12.56 -11.11 9.01
C ALA A 372 13.47 -9.88 9.10
N VAL A 373 13.14 -8.96 10.01
CA VAL A 373 13.89 -7.74 10.28
C VAL A 373 14.22 -7.73 11.76
N ASN A 374 15.51 -7.68 12.10
CA ASN A 374 15.92 -7.55 13.48
C ASN A 374 15.49 -6.16 14.01
N PRO A 375 14.69 -6.07 15.09
CA PRO A 375 14.17 -4.79 15.56
C PRO A 375 15.24 -3.86 16.15
N VAL A 376 16.40 -4.41 16.56
CA VAL A 376 17.50 -3.62 17.15
C VAL A 376 18.48 -3.16 16.07
N SER A 377 18.91 -4.07 15.20
CA SER A 377 19.91 -3.74 14.18
C SER A 377 19.32 -3.28 12.85
N HIS A 378 18.01 -3.44 12.65
CA HIS A 378 17.31 -3.24 11.38
C HIS A 378 17.89 -4.05 10.20
N LEU A 379 18.72 -5.06 10.50
CA LEU A 379 19.29 -5.94 9.49
C LEU A 379 18.29 -7.04 9.11
N TYR A 380 18.29 -7.39 7.83
CA TYR A 380 17.53 -8.50 7.31
C TYR A 380 18.12 -9.85 7.73
N THR A 381 17.25 -10.84 7.92
CA THR A 381 17.67 -12.23 8.16
C THR A 381 18.48 -12.79 6.99
N PRO A 382 19.31 -13.83 7.20
CA PRO A 382 20.06 -14.48 6.13
C PRO A 382 19.18 -14.92 4.95
N ASP A 383 17.96 -15.42 5.21
CA ASP A 383 17.04 -15.87 4.18
C ASP A 383 16.52 -14.72 3.31
N VAL A 384 16.13 -13.60 3.91
CA VAL A 384 15.72 -12.40 3.18
C VAL A 384 16.88 -11.84 2.37
N ARG A 385 18.10 -11.80 2.93
CA ARG A 385 19.30 -11.35 2.19
C ARG A 385 19.63 -12.25 1.01
N LYS A 386 19.49 -13.57 1.17
CA LYS A 386 19.68 -14.53 0.08
C LYS A 386 18.66 -14.31 -1.04
N LEU A 387 17.41 -14.05 -0.68
CA LEU A 387 16.36 -13.71 -1.66
C LEU A 387 16.66 -12.36 -2.34
N MET A 388 17.03 -11.32 -1.60
CA MET A 388 17.43 -10.03 -2.17
C MET A 388 18.61 -10.16 -3.14
N ALA A 389 19.58 -11.05 -2.87
CA ALA A 389 20.69 -11.31 -3.78
C ALA A 389 20.25 -11.94 -5.12
N GLN A 390 19.12 -12.64 -5.15
CA GLN A 390 18.53 -13.19 -6.38
C GLN A 390 17.78 -12.14 -7.19
N PHE A 391 17.37 -11.03 -6.56
CA PHE A 391 16.70 -9.90 -7.19
C PHE A 391 17.52 -8.62 -6.95
N PRO A 392 18.61 -8.38 -7.70
CA PRO A 392 19.50 -7.25 -7.42
C PRO A 392 18.85 -5.88 -7.66
N GLN A 393 17.74 -5.83 -8.42
CA GLN A 393 17.10 -4.60 -8.87
C GLN A 393 15.58 -4.74 -8.74
N ARG A 394 14.93 -3.67 -8.28
CA ARG A 394 13.49 -3.52 -8.33
C ARG A 394 13.09 -3.02 -9.71
N LEU A 395 12.04 -3.59 -10.29
CA LEU A 395 11.54 -3.19 -11.61
C LEU A 395 10.37 -2.21 -11.50
N VAL A 396 10.29 -1.21 -12.38
CA VAL A 396 9.13 -0.36 -12.62
C VAL A 396 8.72 -0.54 -14.08
N ASN A 397 7.51 -1.01 -14.33
CA ASN A 397 6.97 -1.30 -15.66
C ASN A 397 7.81 -2.30 -16.49
N GLY A 398 8.63 -3.12 -15.83
CA GLY A 398 9.55 -4.08 -16.45
C GLY A 398 10.99 -3.59 -16.58
N GLU A 399 11.24 -2.30 -16.34
CA GLU A 399 12.56 -1.67 -16.42
C GLU A 399 13.19 -1.49 -15.03
N PRO A 400 14.52 -1.47 -14.89
CA PRO A 400 15.16 -1.19 -13.61
C PRO A 400 14.75 0.18 -13.04
N MET A 401 14.28 0.21 -11.79
CA MET A 401 13.91 1.44 -11.09
C MET A 401 15.17 2.22 -10.74
N ILE A 402 15.34 3.43 -11.29
CA ILE A 402 16.44 4.33 -10.95
C ILE A 402 15.94 5.34 -9.93
N ASP A 403 16.61 5.43 -8.77
CA ASP A 403 16.31 6.49 -7.80
C ASP A 403 16.72 7.84 -8.40
N PRO A 404 15.79 8.81 -8.52
CA PRO A 404 16.06 10.10 -9.16
C PRO A 404 17.15 10.90 -8.45
N LYS A 405 17.37 10.68 -7.14
CA LYS A 405 18.37 11.41 -6.36
C LYS A 405 19.76 10.82 -6.52
N SER A 406 19.89 9.50 -6.37
CA SER A 406 21.19 8.83 -6.41
C SER A 406 21.64 8.42 -7.81
N ARG A 407 20.70 8.34 -8.78
CA ARG A 407 20.91 7.74 -10.11
C ARG A 407 21.35 6.27 -10.07
N VAL A 408 21.20 5.61 -8.93
CA VAL A 408 21.51 4.19 -8.74
C VAL A 408 20.23 3.39 -8.86
N THR A 409 20.33 2.17 -9.37
CA THR A 409 19.19 1.25 -9.40
C THR A 409 18.75 0.91 -7.97
N GLN A 410 17.46 1.06 -7.72
CA GLN A 410 16.85 0.75 -6.44
C GLN A 410 16.79 -0.77 -6.26
N GLN A 411 17.25 -1.24 -5.10
CA GLN A 411 17.11 -2.65 -4.71
C GLN A 411 15.66 -2.96 -4.31
N PRO A 412 15.22 -4.22 -4.36
CA PRO A 412 13.96 -4.65 -3.78
C PRO A 412 13.85 -4.25 -2.32
N ALA A 413 12.63 -3.95 -1.89
CA ALA A 413 12.36 -3.50 -0.53
C ALA A 413 11.41 -4.46 0.17
N MET A 414 11.64 -4.68 1.46
CA MET A 414 10.67 -5.39 2.30
C MET A 414 9.46 -4.50 2.51
N VAL A 415 8.29 -4.97 2.10
CA VAL A 415 7.02 -4.27 2.28
C VAL A 415 6.12 -5.08 3.22
N ARG A 416 5.36 -4.38 4.05
CA ARG A 416 4.34 -5.02 4.88
C ARG A 416 3.18 -5.41 3.98
N VAL A 417 2.77 -6.68 4.04
CA VAL A 417 1.53 -7.13 3.42
C VAL A 417 0.39 -6.30 4.03
N PRO A 418 -0.44 -5.61 3.23
CA PRO A 418 -1.49 -4.75 3.76
C PRO A 418 -2.36 -5.53 4.75
N VAL A 419 -2.25 -5.14 6.02
CA VAL A 419 -3.31 -5.45 6.98
C VAL A 419 -4.46 -4.56 6.53
N LYS A 420 -5.64 -5.13 6.35
CA LYS A 420 -6.81 -4.29 6.11
C LYS A 420 -6.82 -3.23 7.21
N LEU A 421 -6.81 -1.95 6.80
CA LEU A 421 -7.18 -0.87 7.70
C LEU A 421 -8.69 -1.05 7.89
N ASP A 422 -9.02 -1.83 8.92
CA ASP A 422 -10.37 -2.08 9.42
C ASP A 422 -11.10 -0.77 9.72
#